data_AF-A0A955CZY4-F1
#
_entry.id   AF-A0A955CZY4-F1
#
_cell.length_a   1.000
_cell.length_b   1.000
_cell.length_c   1.000
_cell.angle_alpha   90.00
_cell.angle_beta   90.00
_cell.angle_gamma   90.00
#
_symmetry.space_group_name_H-M   'P 1'
#
loop_
_entity.id
_entity.type
_entity.pdbx_description
1 polymer ?
#
loop_
_entity_poly.entity_id
_entity_poly.type
_entity_poly.pdbx_seq_one_letter_code
_entity_poly.pdbx_strand_id
1 'polypeptide(L)'
;MLLHIEHDAAALAMLLDSPPPECASVAVRLGAPSEVLGFRIGGNPLDPRDDAEPWAFDPSLPGSLVFTWSGTLAPEPFAPDPRNWTRQGQEAFAAFCDQVRPAMEREERTLCVQPHARHALSDVQGALNFLRTRNGQPFGVAFAPASILTGSMLMEVDDHLTRAFETLGPLASAVVLEDVRPAPSAEDNDAVQAVGLGEGILPRELVRRLLEAHVPAETPLVIRSGAIDRQLAWLKGD
;
A
#
# COMPACT_ATOMS: atom_id res chain seq x y z
N MET A 1 -8.02 6.09 16.69
CA MET A 1 -7.51 5.27 15.57
C MET A 1 -8.69 4.60 14.88
N LEU A 2 -8.88 4.88 13.59
CA LEU A 2 -9.90 4.23 12.76
C LEU A 2 -9.30 2.96 12.14
N LEU A 3 -9.41 1.84 12.85
CA LEU A 3 -8.79 0.59 12.45
C LEU A 3 -9.66 -0.22 11.49
N HIS A 4 -9.05 -0.68 10.40
CA HIS A 4 -9.64 -1.50 9.36
C HIS A 4 -8.79 -2.75 9.15
N ILE A 5 -9.45 -3.83 8.74
CA ILE A 5 -8.83 -5.11 8.42
C ILE A 5 -8.97 -5.35 6.93
N GLU A 6 -7.84 -5.60 6.28
CA GLU A 6 -7.77 -5.99 4.87
C GLU A 6 -7.95 -7.50 4.73
N HIS A 7 -9.13 -7.89 4.26
CA HIS A 7 -9.51 -9.28 4.02
C HIS A 7 -9.28 -9.66 2.57
N ASP A 8 -8.72 -10.85 2.35
CA ASP A 8 -8.59 -11.45 1.03
C ASP A 8 -9.98 -11.65 0.40
N ALA A 9 -10.18 -11.11 -0.80
CA ALA A 9 -11.48 -11.09 -1.45
C ALA A 9 -11.92 -12.48 -1.92
N ALA A 10 -10.97 -13.33 -2.34
CA ALA A 10 -11.26 -14.70 -2.75
C ALA A 10 -11.69 -15.55 -1.54
N ALA A 11 -11.01 -15.38 -0.40
CA ALA A 11 -11.39 -16.04 0.85
C ALA A 11 -12.79 -15.61 1.33
N LEU A 12 -13.13 -14.31 1.22
CA LEU A 12 -14.48 -13.83 1.54
C LEU A 12 -15.53 -14.42 0.61
N ALA A 13 -15.29 -14.44 -0.70
CA ALA A 13 -16.19 -15.01 -1.67
C ALA A 13 -16.42 -16.52 -1.44
N MET A 14 -15.37 -17.26 -1.09
CA MET A 14 -15.48 -18.67 -0.70
C MET A 14 -16.37 -18.87 0.53
N LEU A 15 -16.29 -17.99 1.53
CA LEU A 15 -17.14 -18.08 2.73
C LEU A 15 -18.60 -17.74 2.45
N LEU A 16 -18.86 -16.89 1.45
CA LEU A 16 -20.19 -16.41 1.07
C LEU A 16 -20.85 -17.25 -0.02
N ASP A 17 -20.17 -18.29 -0.52
CA ASP A 17 -20.60 -19.11 -1.67
C ASP A 17 -20.93 -18.23 -2.90
N SER A 18 -20.06 -17.25 -3.16
CA SER A 18 -20.19 -16.30 -4.27
C SER A 18 -18.95 -16.35 -5.17
N PRO A 19 -19.04 -15.91 -6.44
CA PRO A 19 -17.84 -15.69 -7.24
C PRO A 19 -16.95 -14.61 -6.59
N PRO A 20 -15.62 -14.70 -6.74
CA PRO A 20 -14.72 -13.68 -6.26
C PRO A 20 -14.95 -12.36 -7.02
N PRO A 21 -14.99 -11.22 -6.32
CA PRO A 21 -15.05 -9.92 -6.97
C PRO A 21 -13.74 -9.63 -7.72
N GLU A 22 -13.76 -8.65 -8.62
CA GLU A 22 -12.59 -8.15 -9.37
C GLU A 22 -11.67 -7.26 -8.51
N CYS A 23 -11.34 -7.73 -7.30
CA CYS A 23 -10.38 -7.09 -6.42
C CYS A 23 -9.58 -8.16 -5.64
N ALA A 24 -8.39 -7.80 -5.19
CA ALA A 24 -7.55 -8.70 -4.39
C ALA A 24 -8.01 -8.76 -2.93
N SER A 25 -8.46 -7.64 -2.39
CA SER A 25 -8.85 -7.52 -0.98
C SER A 25 -9.82 -6.37 -0.74
N VAL A 26 -10.51 -6.42 0.40
CA VAL A 26 -11.42 -5.38 0.89
C VAL A 26 -11.02 -4.97 2.30
N ALA A 27 -10.93 -3.67 2.56
CA ALA A 27 -10.61 -3.11 3.87
C ALA A 27 -11.91 -2.69 4.59
N VAL A 28 -12.23 -3.39 5.67
CA VAL A 28 -13.47 -3.18 6.46
C VAL A 28 -13.15 -2.73 7.87
N ARG A 29 -13.99 -1.89 8.46
CA ARG A 29 -13.77 -1.38 9.81
C ARG A 29 -13.86 -2.49 10.84
N LEU A 30 -12.89 -2.55 11.75
CA LEU A 30 -12.91 -3.51 12.85
C LEU A 30 -14.12 -3.24 13.76
N GLY A 31 -14.96 -4.27 13.94
CA GLY A 31 -16.18 -4.19 14.74
C GLY A 31 -17.40 -3.60 14.02
N ALA A 32 -17.26 -3.13 12.78
CA ALA A 32 -18.34 -2.59 11.96
C ALA A 32 -18.18 -3.03 10.49
N PRO A 33 -18.44 -4.31 10.16
CA PRO A 33 -18.13 -4.87 8.84
C PRO A 33 -18.92 -4.26 7.67
N SER A 34 -20.01 -3.53 7.94
CA SER A 34 -20.75 -2.75 6.93
C SER A 34 -20.05 -1.44 6.55
N GLU A 35 -19.07 -0.97 7.33
CA GLU A 35 -18.28 0.22 7.03
C GLU A 35 -17.03 -0.20 6.25
N VAL A 36 -17.12 -0.12 4.92
CA VAL A 36 -16.03 -0.43 3.99
C VAL A 36 -15.23 0.83 3.70
N LEU A 37 -13.92 0.80 3.94
CA LEU A 37 -13.01 1.89 3.60
C LEU A 37 -12.76 1.93 2.09
N GLY A 38 -12.49 0.75 1.52
CA GLY A 38 -12.05 0.61 0.14
C GLY A 38 -11.65 -0.82 -0.20
N PHE A 39 -11.09 -1.00 -1.39
CA PHE A 39 -10.62 -2.28 -1.90
C PHE A 39 -9.29 -2.14 -2.61
N ARG A 40 -8.52 -3.22 -2.69
CA ARG A 40 -7.27 -3.27 -3.44
C ARG A 40 -7.45 -3.94 -4.77
N ILE A 41 -6.94 -3.29 -5.81
CA ILE A 41 -6.78 -3.94 -7.12
C ILE A 41 -5.42 -4.61 -7.16
N GLY A 42 -5.45 -5.91 -7.46
CA GLY A 42 -4.24 -6.71 -7.61
C GLY A 42 -3.50 -6.39 -8.91
N GLY A 43 -2.44 -7.17 -9.17
CA GLY A 43 -1.68 -7.05 -10.42
C GLY A 43 -0.73 -5.86 -10.46
N ASN A 44 -0.24 -5.58 -11.67
CA ASN A 44 0.76 -4.56 -11.94
C ASN A 44 0.20 -3.51 -12.91
N PRO A 45 -0.09 -2.28 -12.45
CA PRO A 45 -0.62 -1.22 -13.32
C PRO A 45 0.28 -0.83 -14.49
N LEU A 46 1.57 -1.14 -14.41
CA LEU A 46 2.58 -0.81 -15.43
C LEU A 46 3.12 -2.06 -16.13
N ASP A 47 2.38 -3.18 -16.10
CA ASP A 47 2.81 -4.42 -16.74
C ASP A 47 3.14 -4.16 -18.22
N PRO A 48 4.40 -4.37 -18.64
CA PRO A 48 4.84 -3.99 -19.98
C PRO A 48 4.47 -5.04 -21.04
N ARG A 49 3.86 -6.16 -20.65
CA ARG A 49 3.55 -7.26 -21.57
C ARG A 49 2.28 -6.95 -22.36
N ASP A 50 2.31 -7.25 -23.66
CA ASP A 50 1.16 -7.04 -24.55
C ASP A 50 -0.02 -7.97 -24.21
N ASP A 51 0.23 -9.09 -23.54
CA ASP A 51 -0.76 -10.07 -23.10
C ASP A 51 -1.18 -9.89 -21.63
N ALA A 52 -0.74 -8.81 -20.98
CA ALA A 52 -1.17 -8.50 -19.61
C ALA A 52 -2.65 -8.12 -19.58
N GLU A 53 -3.36 -8.65 -18.60
CA GLU A 53 -4.72 -8.19 -18.30
C GLU A 53 -4.67 -6.70 -17.93
N PRO A 54 -5.56 -5.87 -18.49
CA PRO A 54 -5.58 -4.46 -18.20
C PRO A 54 -5.88 -4.23 -16.71
N TRP A 55 -5.22 -3.24 -16.12
CA TRP A 55 -5.62 -2.78 -14.79
C TRP A 55 -7.02 -2.17 -14.86
N ALA A 56 -7.98 -2.87 -14.27
CA ALA A 56 -9.39 -2.52 -14.27
C ALA A 56 -10.05 -3.04 -12.98
N PHE A 57 -11.23 -2.50 -12.69
CA PHE A 57 -12.04 -2.96 -11.57
C PHE A 57 -13.52 -2.63 -11.78
N ASP A 58 -14.38 -3.35 -11.06
CA ASP A 58 -15.81 -3.09 -11.01
C ASP A 58 -16.13 -1.83 -10.19
N PRO A 59 -16.67 -0.75 -10.78
CA PRO A 59 -17.02 0.47 -10.06
C PRO A 59 -18.14 0.27 -9.02
N SER A 60 -18.83 -0.87 -9.02
CA SER A 60 -19.85 -1.22 -8.03
C SER A 60 -19.27 -1.60 -6.66
N LEU A 61 -17.95 -1.86 -6.57
CA LEU A 61 -17.29 -2.26 -5.33
C LEU A 61 -17.40 -1.16 -4.25
N PRO A 62 -17.69 -1.50 -2.97
CA PRO A 62 -17.95 -0.51 -1.94
C PRO A 62 -16.70 0.23 -1.44
N GLY A 63 -16.89 1.41 -0.84
CA GLY A 63 -15.83 2.22 -0.22
C GLY A 63 -15.39 3.41 -1.07
N SER A 64 -14.64 4.35 -0.49
CA SER A 64 -14.19 5.57 -1.17
C SER A 64 -12.75 5.49 -1.68
N LEU A 65 -11.96 4.56 -1.16
CA LEU A 65 -10.56 4.38 -1.53
C LEU A 65 -10.36 3.17 -2.44
N VAL A 66 -9.55 3.36 -3.49
CA VAL A 66 -9.08 2.27 -4.36
C VAL A 66 -7.59 2.11 -4.14
N PHE A 67 -7.18 1.05 -3.45
CA PHE A 67 -5.78 0.76 -3.18
C PHE A 67 -5.13 0.11 -4.39
N THR A 68 -3.94 0.58 -4.76
CA THR A 68 -3.14 -0.02 -5.81
C THR A 68 -1.66 0.16 -5.53
N TRP A 69 -0.83 -0.69 -6.11
CA TRP A 69 0.59 -0.43 -6.25
C TRP A 69 0.83 0.71 -7.25
N SER A 70 1.99 1.37 -7.20
CA SER A 70 2.40 2.27 -8.32
C SER A 70 2.82 1.51 -9.58
N GLY A 71 3.04 0.19 -9.46
CA GLY A 71 3.42 -0.69 -10.56
C GLY A 71 4.90 -0.66 -10.89
N THR A 72 5.31 -1.58 -11.76
CA THR A 72 6.69 -1.78 -12.18
C THR A 72 6.77 -2.16 -13.65
N LEU A 73 7.87 -1.81 -14.32
CA LEU A 73 8.21 -2.25 -15.66
C LEU A 73 8.88 -3.64 -15.67
N ALA A 74 9.04 -4.27 -14.50
CA ALA A 74 9.53 -5.63 -14.39
C ALA A 74 8.47 -6.65 -14.88
N PRO A 75 8.88 -7.82 -15.38
CA PRO A 75 7.94 -8.91 -15.71
C PRO A 75 7.20 -9.47 -14.50
N GLU A 76 7.79 -9.36 -13.30
CA GLU A 76 7.20 -9.81 -12.04
C GLU A 76 6.97 -8.62 -11.09
N PRO A 77 5.85 -8.55 -10.35
CA PRO A 77 5.48 -7.37 -9.57
C PRO A 77 6.51 -6.93 -8.52
N PHE A 78 7.38 -7.81 -8.04
CA PHE A 78 8.39 -7.50 -7.03
C PHE A 78 9.81 -7.85 -7.47
N ALA A 79 10.04 -8.03 -8.78
CA ALA A 79 11.39 -8.10 -9.30
C ALA A 79 11.99 -6.68 -9.39
N PRO A 80 13.31 -6.51 -9.19
CA PRO A 80 13.95 -5.22 -9.40
C PRO A 80 13.97 -4.88 -10.91
N ASP A 81 13.69 -3.62 -11.25
CA ASP A 81 13.88 -3.10 -12.61
C ASP A 81 14.36 -1.64 -12.55
N PRO A 82 15.60 -1.37 -13.00
CA PRO A 82 16.15 -0.01 -12.98
C PRO A 82 15.31 1.02 -13.72
N ARG A 83 14.53 0.61 -14.74
CA ARG A 83 13.70 1.52 -15.54
C ARG A 83 12.64 2.21 -14.69
N ASN A 84 12.19 1.58 -13.59
CA ASN A 84 11.23 2.16 -12.65
C ASN A 84 11.72 3.51 -12.09
N TRP A 85 13.03 3.66 -11.91
CA TRP A 85 13.65 4.85 -11.29
C TRP A 85 14.19 5.85 -12.31
N THR A 86 13.98 5.59 -13.59
CA THR A 86 14.32 6.51 -14.66
C THR A 86 13.13 7.36 -15.06
N ARG A 87 13.38 8.32 -15.95
CA ARG A 87 12.32 9.09 -16.62
C ARG A 87 11.26 8.20 -17.26
N GLN A 88 11.65 7.04 -17.81
CA GLN A 88 10.71 6.10 -18.42
C GLN A 88 9.65 5.61 -17.44
N GLY A 89 10.06 5.16 -16.25
CA GLY A 89 9.13 4.71 -15.20
C GLY A 89 8.22 5.83 -14.71
N GLN A 90 8.77 7.05 -14.56
CA GLN A 90 8.01 8.23 -14.18
C GLN A 90 6.94 8.60 -15.21
N GLU A 91 7.29 8.58 -16.50
CA GLU A 91 6.35 8.87 -17.60
C GLU A 91 5.27 7.78 -17.71
N ALA A 92 5.63 6.50 -17.55
CA ALA A 92 4.68 5.39 -17.56
C ALA A 92 3.66 5.52 -16.42
N PHE A 93 4.13 5.79 -15.19
CA PHE A 93 3.25 5.98 -14.04
C PHE A 93 2.38 7.24 -14.18
N ALA A 94 2.93 8.32 -14.72
CA ALA A 94 2.15 9.54 -14.98
C ALA A 94 1.05 9.28 -16.01
N ALA A 95 1.35 8.57 -17.11
CA ALA A 95 0.38 8.20 -18.13
C ALA A 95 -0.73 7.32 -17.56
N PHE A 96 -0.39 6.33 -16.72
CA PHE A 96 -1.38 5.54 -15.98
C PHE A 96 -2.32 6.42 -15.14
N CYS A 97 -1.76 7.36 -14.36
CA CYS A 97 -2.57 8.28 -13.56
C CYS A 97 -3.50 9.13 -14.44
N ASP A 98 -3.00 9.68 -15.54
CA ASP A 98 -3.80 10.50 -16.46
C ASP A 98 -4.91 9.70 -17.14
N GLN A 99 -4.67 8.41 -17.42
CA GLN A 99 -5.66 7.49 -17.98
C GLN A 99 -6.78 7.18 -16.98
N VAL A 100 -6.47 6.91 -15.72
CA VAL A 100 -7.48 6.51 -14.71
C VAL A 100 -8.21 7.68 -14.05
N ARG A 101 -7.63 8.90 -14.09
CA ARG A 101 -8.20 10.09 -13.44
C ARG A 101 -9.68 10.31 -13.78
N PRO A 102 -10.14 10.32 -15.05
CA PRO A 102 -11.53 10.64 -15.37
C PRO A 102 -12.52 9.63 -14.77
N ALA A 103 -12.10 8.37 -14.59
CA ALA A 103 -12.92 7.38 -13.89
C ALA A 103 -12.99 7.66 -12.40
N MET A 104 -11.86 7.98 -11.76
CA MET A 104 -11.86 8.29 -10.32
C MET A 104 -12.70 9.53 -10.01
N GLU A 105 -12.64 10.56 -10.84
CA GLU A 105 -13.45 11.78 -10.70
C GLU A 105 -14.94 11.47 -10.84
N ARG A 106 -15.33 10.68 -11.86
CA ARG A 106 -16.74 10.33 -12.10
C ARG A 106 -17.34 9.50 -10.97
N GLU A 107 -16.57 8.55 -10.44
CA GLU A 107 -17.02 7.67 -9.36
C GLU A 107 -16.84 8.32 -7.97
N GLU A 108 -16.34 9.56 -7.90
CA GLU A 108 -16.03 10.29 -6.66
C GLU A 108 -15.13 9.49 -5.69
N ARG A 109 -14.15 8.76 -6.25
CA ARG A 109 -13.22 7.91 -5.50
C ARG A 109 -11.80 8.48 -5.50
N THR A 110 -11.00 8.06 -4.53
CA THR A 110 -9.56 8.37 -4.49
C THR A 110 -8.74 7.12 -4.78
N LEU A 111 -7.89 7.18 -5.80
CA LEU A 111 -6.88 6.14 -6.05
C LEU A 111 -5.72 6.34 -5.06
N CYS A 112 -5.60 5.43 -4.10
CA CYS A 112 -4.58 5.42 -3.07
C CYS A 112 -3.42 4.52 -3.49
N VAL A 113 -2.34 5.14 -3.92
CA VAL A 113 -1.15 4.43 -4.39
C VAL A 113 -0.28 4.05 -3.20
N GLN A 114 0.00 2.76 -3.03
CA GLN A 114 0.94 2.24 -2.04
C GLN A 114 2.34 2.25 -2.64
N PRO A 115 3.27 3.07 -2.12
CA PRO A 115 4.65 3.06 -2.56
C PRO A 115 5.33 1.75 -2.18
N HIS A 116 6.26 1.29 -3.00
CA HIS A 116 7.03 0.08 -2.76
C HIS A 116 8.42 0.22 -3.36
N ALA A 117 9.48 -0.20 -2.64
CA ALA A 117 10.88 0.04 -3.01
C ALA A 117 11.24 -0.37 -4.46
N ARG A 118 10.52 -1.36 -5.00
CA ARG A 118 10.74 -1.92 -6.35
C ARG A 118 9.82 -1.34 -7.44
N HIS A 119 8.98 -0.37 -7.13
CA HIS A 119 7.98 0.18 -8.04
C HIS A 119 8.33 1.60 -8.49
N ALA A 120 7.50 2.17 -9.37
CA ALA A 120 7.68 3.54 -9.87
C ALA A 120 7.69 4.58 -8.74
N LEU A 121 6.82 4.44 -7.72
CA LEU A 121 6.94 5.17 -6.46
C LEU A 121 7.70 4.32 -5.44
N SER A 122 9.02 4.48 -5.43
CA SER A 122 9.95 3.63 -4.65
C SER A 122 10.40 4.22 -3.32
N ASP A 123 10.29 5.52 -3.14
CA ASP A 123 10.79 6.18 -1.95
C ASP A 123 9.84 7.29 -1.45
N VAL A 124 10.16 7.79 -0.26
CA VAL A 124 9.41 8.84 0.44
C VAL A 124 9.30 10.11 -0.40
N GLN A 125 10.38 10.51 -1.06
CA GLN A 125 10.44 11.76 -1.81
C GLN A 125 9.65 11.68 -3.11
N GLY A 126 9.69 10.54 -3.80
CA GLY A 126 8.88 10.23 -4.96
C GLY A 126 7.39 10.27 -4.64
N ALA A 127 6.97 9.65 -3.53
CA ALA A 127 5.59 9.72 -3.07
C ALA A 127 5.16 11.16 -2.70
N LEU A 128 6.02 11.94 -2.04
CA LEU A 128 5.75 13.35 -1.75
C LEU A 128 5.62 14.19 -3.03
N ASN A 129 6.53 14.00 -4.00
CA ASN A 129 6.50 14.70 -5.27
C ASN A 129 5.25 14.35 -6.09
N PHE A 130 4.82 13.09 -6.05
CA PHE A 130 3.56 12.64 -6.64
C PHE A 130 2.36 13.41 -6.06
N LEU A 131 2.22 13.43 -4.73
CA LEU A 131 1.14 14.16 -4.06
C LEU A 131 1.13 15.65 -4.41
N ARG A 132 2.32 16.29 -4.46
CA ARG A 132 2.45 17.70 -4.84
C ARG A 132 2.03 17.94 -6.29
N THR A 133 2.48 17.09 -7.21
CA THR A 133 2.19 17.22 -8.65
C THR A 133 0.73 16.96 -8.97
N ARG A 134 0.10 16.05 -8.22
CA ARG A 134 -1.30 15.64 -8.38
C ARG A 134 -2.24 16.33 -7.40
N ASN A 135 -1.82 17.44 -6.79
CA ASN A 135 -2.64 18.18 -5.84
C ASN A 135 -3.99 18.59 -6.47
N GLY A 136 -5.08 18.35 -5.76
CA GLY A 136 -6.45 18.62 -6.22
C GLY A 136 -7.02 17.61 -7.21
N GLN A 137 -6.28 16.55 -7.55
CA GLN A 137 -6.75 15.40 -8.34
C GLN A 137 -7.13 14.25 -7.38
N PRO A 138 -7.91 13.24 -7.80
CA PRO A 138 -8.38 12.14 -6.93
C PRO A 138 -7.29 11.09 -6.64
N PHE A 139 -6.12 11.55 -6.21
CA PHE A 139 -4.95 10.73 -5.94
C PHE A 139 -4.48 10.92 -4.51
N GLY A 140 -4.22 9.79 -3.86
CA GLY A 140 -3.72 9.71 -2.50
C GLY A 140 -2.57 8.73 -2.37
N VAL A 141 -1.97 8.67 -1.19
CA VAL A 141 -0.96 7.68 -0.84
C VAL A 141 -1.50 6.79 0.26
N ALA A 142 -1.44 5.47 0.02
CA ALA A 142 -1.57 4.46 1.06
C ALA A 142 -0.20 4.26 1.69
N PHE A 143 0.07 5.01 2.76
CA PHE A 143 1.41 5.03 3.37
C PHE A 143 1.68 3.69 4.06
N ALA A 144 2.61 2.92 3.50
CA ALA A 144 3.06 1.65 4.05
C ALA A 144 4.56 1.73 4.34
N PRO A 145 4.98 2.10 5.57
CA PRO A 145 6.39 2.34 5.88
C PRO A 145 7.26 1.10 5.63
N ALA A 146 6.72 -0.11 5.86
CA ALA A 146 7.44 -1.35 5.60
C ALA A 146 7.71 -1.59 4.10
N SER A 147 6.79 -1.18 3.21
CA SER A 147 6.87 -1.47 1.77
C SER A 147 7.96 -0.71 1.03
N ILE A 148 8.41 0.43 1.58
CA ILE A 148 9.46 1.27 0.98
C ILE A 148 10.87 0.93 1.50
N LEU A 149 10.99 0.01 2.45
CA LEU A 149 12.27 -0.42 2.99
C LEU A 149 12.93 -1.44 2.05
N THR A 150 14.26 -1.39 2.00
CA THR A 150 15.11 -2.45 1.44
C THR A 150 15.94 -3.11 2.54
N GLY A 151 16.59 -4.23 2.24
CA GLY A 151 17.40 -4.98 3.20
C GLY A 151 18.52 -4.14 3.83
N SER A 152 19.21 -3.36 3.02
CA SER A 152 20.28 -2.44 3.42
C SER A 152 19.78 -1.32 4.33
N MET A 153 18.53 -0.87 4.18
CA MET A 153 17.93 0.14 5.07
C MET A 153 17.65 -0.40 6.48
N LEU A 154 17.58 -1.72 6.68
CA LEU A 154 17.23 -2.30 7.97
C LEU A 154 18.28 -2.02 9.06
N MET A 155 19.53 -1.73 8.66
CA MET A 155 20.59 -1.34 9.61
C MET A 155 20.37 0.05 10.22
N GLU A 156 19.69 0.93 9.50
CA GLU A 156 19.39 2.32 9.89
C GLU A 156 17.87 2.55 9.91
N VAL A 157 17.11 1.51 10.22
CA VAL A 157 15.65 1.49 10.07
C VAL A 157 14.98 2.63 10.84
N ASP A 158 15.53 3.02 11.98
CA ASP A 158 14.99 4.08 12.82
C ASP A 158 14.95 5.44 12.09
N ASP A 159 16.03 5.79 11.39
CA ASP A 159 16.15 7.04 10.64
C ASP A 159 15.30 7.01 9.37
N HIS A 160 15.20 5.85 8.72
CA HIS A 160 14.33 5.67 7.56
C HIS A 160 12.84 5.78 7.92
N LEU A 161 12.42 5.12 9.00
CA LEU A 161 11.04 5.21 9.51
C LEU A 161 10.71 6.63 9.94
N THR A 162 11.57 7.27 10.73
CA THR A 162 11.33 8.64 11.22
C THR A 162 11.07 9.60 10.06
N ARG A 163 11.96 9.60 9.04
CA ARG A 163 11.79 10.43 7.84
C ARG A 163 10.51 10.10 7.07
N ALA A 164 10.18 8.82 6.94
CA ALA A 164 8.98 8.39 6.23
C ALA A 164 7.70 8.86 6.93
N PHE A 165 7.61 8.69 8.25
CA PHE A 165 6.47 9.14 9.05
C PHE A 165 6.35 10.66 9.08
N GLU A 166 7.45 11.40 9.32
CA GLU A 166 7.45 12.86 9.30
C GLU A 166 6.95 13.43 7.96
N THR A 167 7.29 12.77 6.85
CA THR A 167 7.01 13.26 5.51
C THR A 167 5.62 12.84 5.01
N LEU A 168 5.29 11.55 5.11
CA LEU A 168 4.07 10.99 4.51
C LEU A 168 2.94 10.80 5.51
N GLY A 169 3.23 10.65 6.81
CA GLY A 169 2.23 10.46 7.85
C GLY A 169 1.13 11.53 7.81
N PRO A 170 1.46 12.84 7.77
CA PRO A 170 0.47 13.91 7.72
C PRO A 170 -0.35 13.98 6.42
N LEU A 171 0.11 13.32 5.36
CA LEU A 171 -0.46 13.40 4.01
C LEU A 171 -1.17 12.12 3.57
N ALA A 172 -1.09 11.06 4.38
CA ALA A 172 -1.59 9.74 4.02
C ALA A 172 -3.12 9.71 3.97
N SER A 173 -3.67 9.16 2.89
CA SER A 173 -5.11 8.89 2.78
C SER A 173 -5.52 7.68 3.61
N ALA A 174 -4.58 6.75 3.81
CA ALA A 174 -4.64 5.67 4.78
C ALA A 174 -3.21 5.24 5.10
N VAL A 175 -3.01 4.60 6.25
CA VAL A 175 -1.75 3.98 6.62
C VAL A 175 -1.94 2.47 6.66
N VAL A 176 -1.17 1.76 5.83
CA VAL A 176 -1.15 0.29 5.79
C VAL A 176 -0.01 -0.17 6.68
N LEU A 177 -0.36 -0.76 7.82
CA LEU A 177 0.60 -1.21 8.81
C LEU A 177 0.94 -2.68 8.60
N GLU A 178 2.19 -2.89 8.20
CA GLU A 178 2.82 -4.18 8.02
C GLU A 178 4.15 -4.17 8.77
N ASP A 179 4.65 -5.37 9.05
CA ASP A 179 6.01 -5.56 9.52
C ASP A 179 6.88 -6.06 8.35
N VAL A 180 8.19 -6.09 8.55
CA VAL A 180 9.14 -6.50 7.52
C VAL A 180 10.12 -7.53 8.07
N ARG A 181 10.54 -8.46 7.22
CA ARG A 181 11.69 -9.34 7.49
C ARG A 181 12.55 -9.51 6.25
N PRO A 182 13.83 -9.87 6.39
CA PRO A 182 14.65 -10.25 5.23
C PRO A 182 13.95 -11.33 4.41
N ALA A 183 13.94 -11.18 3.09
CA ALA A 183 13.40 -12.20 2.22
C ALA A 183 14.30 -13.45 2.27
N PRO A 184 13.74 -14.67 2.16
CA PRO A 184 14.52 -15.90 2.22
C PRO A 184 15.38 -16.17 0.96
N SER A 185 15.37 -15.28 -0.04
CA SER A 185 16.08 -15.49 -1.31
C SER A 185 17.58 -15.22 -1.18
N ALA A 186 18.40 -16.14 -1.70
CA ALA A 186 19.85 -15.99 -1.76
C ALA A 186 20.34 -15.12 -2.93
N GLU A 187 19.48 -14.83 -3.91
CA GLU A 187 19.85 -14.11 -5.13
C GLU A 187 19.76 -12.59 -5.00
N ASP A 188 19.01 -12.11 -4.00
CA ASP A 188 18.77 -10.70 -3.77
C ASP A 188 18.86 -10.37 -2.28
N ASN A 189 20.07 -10.06 -1.84
CA ASN A 189 20.37 -9.75 -0.44
C ASN A 189 19.72 -8.45 0.06
N ASP A 190 19.16 -7.63 -0.85
CA ASP A 190 18.47 -6.39 -0.51
C ASP A 190 16.94 -6.56 -0.49
N ALA A 191 16.45 -7.77 -0.75
CA ALA A 191 15.03 -8.09 -0.72
C ALA A 191 14.50 -8.21 0.71
N VAL A 192 13.31 -7.64 0.91
CA VAL A 192 12.53 -7.79 2.13
C VAL A 192 11.13 -8.27 1.81
N GLN A 193 10.50 -8.91 2.77
CA GLN A 193 9.13 -9.40 2.68
C GLN A 193 8.25 -8.69 3.72
N ALA A 194 7.13 -8.14 3.26
CA ALA A 194 6.08 -7.63 4.13
C ALA A 194 5.31 -8.78 4.80
N VAL A 195 5.13 -8.68 6.12
CA VAL A 195 4.46 -9.67 6.98
C VAL A 195 3.49 -8.97 7.94
N GLY A 196 2.69 -9.73 8.69
CA GLY A 196 1.76 -9.14 9.67
C GLY A 196 2.52 -8.44 10.81
N LEU A 197 1.88 -7.45 11.45
CA LEU A 197 2.49 -6.76 12.59
C LEU A 197 2.95 -7.72 13.69
N GLY A 198 4.21 -7.57 14.09
CA GLY A 198 4.85 -8.39 15.11
C GLY A 198 5.42 -9.70 14.60
N GLU A 199 5.30 -10.02 13.31
CA GLU A 199 5.96 -11.18 12.67
C GLU A 199 7.32 -10.84 12.06
N GLY A 200 7.67 -9.56 12.00
CA GLY A 200 8.92 -9.07 11.43
C GLY A 200 9.87 -8.51 12.48
N ILE A 201 10.65 -7.53 12.07
CA ILE A 201 11.75 -6.94 12.85
C ILE A 201 11.60 -5.44 13.07
N LEU A 202 10.50 -4.80 12.64
CA LEU A 202 10.33 -3.37 12.85
C LEU A 202 10.25 -3.04 14.35
N PRO A 203 10.90 -1.94 14.79
CA PRO A 203 10.91 -1.54 16.19
C PRO A 203 9.53 -1.04 16.63
N ARG A 204 8.76 -1.90 17.32
CA ARG A 204 7.38 -1.64 17.79
C ARG A 204 7.20 -0.27 18.43
N GLU A 205 7.99 0.03 19.46
CA GLU A 205 7.83 1.26 20.23
C GLU A 205 8.14 2.52 19.40
N LEU A 206 9.09 2.42 18.46
CA LEU A 206 9.37 3.52 17.54
C LEU A 206 8.20 3.74 16.58
N VAL A 207 7.72 2.70 15.91
CA VAL A 207 6.61 2.80 14.94
C VAL A 207 5.36 3.38 15.60
N ARG A 208 5.03 2.92 16.82
CA ARG A 208 3.89 3.44 17.56
C ARG A 208 4.03 4.92 17.91
N ARG A 209 5.20 5.32 18.43
CA ARG A 209 5.49 6.72 18.75
C ARG A 209 5.41 7.61 17.50
N LEU A 210 5.95 7.15 16.37
CA LEU A 210 5.90 7.90 15.11
C LEU A 210 4.47 7.99 14.56
N LEU A 211 3.69 6.91 14.68
CA LEU A 211 2.29 6.89 14.29
C LEU A 211 1.48 7.91 15.10
N GLU A 212 1.64 7.93 16.42
CA GLU A 212 0.98 8.90 17.30
C GLU A 212 1.42 10.35 17.03
N ALA A 213 2.69 10.56 16.70
CA ALA A 213 3.25 11.90 16.50
C ALA A 213 2.94 12.51 15.13
N HIS A 214 2.84 11.72 14.07
CA HIS A 214 2.83 12.22 12.69
C HIS A 214 1.59 11.85 11.88
N VAL A 215 0.76 10.92 12.34
CA VAL A 215 -0.44 10.49 11.60
C VAL A 215 -1.69 11.10 12.24
N PRO A 216 -2.53 11.83 11.48
CA PRO A 216 -3.79 12.36 12.00
C PRO A 216 -4.68 11.25 12.57
N ALA A 217 -5.41 11.57 13.65
CA ALA A 217 -6.20 10.57 14.39
C ALA A 217 -7.37 9.99 13.58
N GLU A 218 -7.84 10.76 12.59
CA GLU A 218 -8.86 10.44 11.60
C GLU A 218 -8.32 9.64 10.41
N THR A 219 -6.99 9.53 10.23
CA THR A 219 -6.43 8.74 9.14
C THR A 219 -6.72 7.26 9.38
N PRO A 220 -7.34 6.56 8.42
CA PRO A 220 -7.59 5.13 8.52
C PRO A 220 -6.29 4.33 8.65
N LEU A 221 -6.28 3.39 9.59
CA LEU A 221 -5.23 2.39 9.73
C LEU A 221 -5.72 1.07 9.19
N VAL A 222 -4.92 0.42 8.35
CA VAL A 222 -5.25 -0.85 7.73
C VAL A 222 -4.23 -1.90 8.17
N ILE A 223 -4.68 -3.02 8.70
CA ILE A 223 -3.85 -4.19 9.03
C ILE A 223 -4.32 -5.43 8.25
N ARG A 224 -3.46 -6.43 8.14
CA ARG A 224 -3.79 -7.68 7.43
C ARG A 224 -4.82 -8.51 8.22
N SER A 225 -5.57 -9.36 7.53
CA SER A 225 -6.56 -10.26 8.15
C SER A 225 -5.98 -11.48 8.89
N GLY A 226 -4.66 -11.74 8.80
CA GLY A 226 -3.99 -12.83 9.53
C GLY A 226 -3.61 -12.46 10.96
N ALA A 227 -3.72 -13.39 11.92
CA ALA A 227 -3.26 -13.20 13.31
C ALA A 227 -3.72 -11.87 13.96
N ILE A 228 -4.97 -11.46 13.73
CA ILE A 228 -5.50 -10.14 14.12
C ILE A 228 -5.25 -9.83 15.60
N ASP A 229 -5.51 -10.77 16.52
CA ASP A 229 -5.29 -10.56 17.96
C ASP A 229 -3.85 -10.20 18.30
N ARG A 230 -2.88 -10.84 17.63
CA ARG A 230 -1.45 -10.53 17.79
C ARG A 230 -1.14 -9.12 17.29
N GLN A 231 -1.65 -8.76 16.11
CA GLN A 231 -1.44 -7.42 15.54
C GLN A 231 -2.09 -6.33 16.41
N LEU A 232 -3.27 -6.61 16.98
CA LEU A 232 -3.94 -5.71 17.93
C LEU A 232 -3.15 -5.55 19.22
N ALA A 233 -2.64 -6.65 19.80
CA ALA A 233 -1.77 -6.58 20.96
C ALA A 233 -0.53 -5.74 20.64
N TRP A 234 0.13 -6.01 19.50
CA TRP A 234 1.27 -5.23 19.01
C TRP A 234 0.98 -3.73 18.96
N LEU A 235 -0.18 -3.31 18.44
CA LEU A 235 -0.58 -1.90 18.40
C LEU A 235 -0.88 -1.29 19.78
N LYS A 236 -1.38 -2.08 20.73
CA LYS A 236 -1.78 -1.60 22.07
C LYS A 236 -0.62 -1.45 23.05
N GLY A 237 0.41 -2.26 22.92
CA GLY A 237 1.52 -2.29 23.90
C GLY A 237 1.41 -3.36 24.96
N ASP A 238 0.42 -4.24 24.80
CA ASP A 238 0.21 -5.40 25.67
C ASP A 238 1.26 -6.49 25.40
#